data_AF-A0A954T3J8-F1
#
_entry.id   AF-A0A954T3J8-F1
#
_cell.length_a   1.000
_cell.length_b   1.000
_cell.length_c   1.000
_cell.angle_alpha   90.00
_cell.angle_beta   90.00
_cell.angle_gamma   90.00
#
_symmetry.space_group_name_H-M   'P 1'
#
loop_
_entity.id
_entity.type
_entity.pdbx_description
1 polymer ?
#
loop_
_entity_poly.entity_id
_entity_poly.type
_entity_poly.pdbx_seq_one_letter_code
_entity_poly.pdbx_strand_id
1 'polypeptide(L)'
;MSHTTEVETYDENTATSDRTSVTSLLKELRDEGTVLFRQEIQLAKQEMSEKVARMGRTIGYLVVGGLMAYAGVVVVLVAISALTYAGFVSIGLSHMVAGWLAPLIVGGIIALIGFSMVRKAQHTLAEEAVVPERTVQSLREDKKWAQEKVTS
;
A
#
# COMPACT_ATOMS: atom_id res chain seq x y z
N MET A 1 58.87 -76.12 0.05
CA MET A 1 57.65 -76.45 -0.70
C MET A 1 56.63 -76.82 0.37
N SER A 2 55.79 -75.92 0.86
CA SER A 2 54.66 -75.29 0.16
C SER A 2 54.23 -74.00 0.87
N HIS A 3 54.01 -72.94 0.08
CA HIS A 3 53.35 -71.70 0.44
C HIS A 3 51.86 -71.95 0.70
N THR A 4 51.33 -71.45 1.81
CA THR A 4 49.90 -71.19 2.00
C THR A 4 49.68 -69.68 1.88
N THR A 5 49.05 -69.27 0.78
CA THR A 5 48.53 -67.93 0.53
C THR A 5 47.27 -67.71 1.35
N GLU A 6 47.33 -66.76 2.28
CA GLU A 6 46.17 -66.18 2.94
C GLU A 6 45.56 -65.15 1.97
N VAL A 7 44.35 -65.44 1.48
CA VAL A 7 43.60 -64.50 0.63
C VAL A 7 42.90 -63.52 1.57
N GLU A 8 43.50 -62.35 1.74
CA GLU A 8 42.92 -61.21 2.44
C GLU A 8 41.73 -60.69 1.62
N THR A 9 40.51 -61.02 2.04
CA THR A 9 39.28 -60.45 1.49
C THR A 9 39.20 -58.99 1.92
N TYR A 10 39.62 -58.07 1.06
CA TYR A 10 39.39 -56.63 1.23
C TYR A 10 37.88 -56.37 1.22
N ASP A 11 37.39 -55.88 2.36
CA ASP A 11 36.01 -55.51 2.63
C ASP A 11 35.56 -54.37 1.68
N GLU A 12 34.74 -54.74 0.69
CA GLU A 12 34.14 -53.87 -0.32
C GLU A 12 32.95 -53.08 0.29
N ASN A 13 33.19 -52.30 1.35
CA ASN A 13 32.11 -51.55 2.03
C ASN A 13 32.44 -50.08 2.39
N THR A 14 33.50 -49.51 1.82
CA THR A 14 33.89 -48.12 2.09
C THR A 14 33.29 -47.10 1.10
N ALA A 15 32.83 -47.53 -0.08
CA ALA A 15 32.25 -46.63 -1.10
C ALA A 15 30.77 -46.26 -0.87
N THR A 16 30.05 -47.06 -0.08
CA THR A 16 28.62 -46.89 0.22
C THR A 16 28.38 -45.93 1.40
N SER A 17 29.29 -45.90 2.37
CA SER A 17 29.19 -45.02 3.55
C SER A 17 29.42 -43.54 3.21
N ASP A 18 30.38 -43.26 2.32
CA ASP A 18 30.76 -41.89 1.95
C ASP A 18 29.75 -41.21 1.02
N ARG A 19 29.10 -41.99 0.14
CA ARG A 19 27.96 -41.49 -0.65
C ARG A 19 26.75 -41.16 0.22
N THR A 20 26.54 -41.92 1.30
CA THR A 20 25.45 -41.71 2.25
C THR A 20 25.65 -40.43 3.08
N SER A 21 26.91 -40.11 3.46
CA SER A 21 27.27 -38.93 4.26
C SER A 21 27.08 -37.60 3.50
N VAL A 22 27.48 -37.54 2.22
CA VAL A 22 27.28 -36.34 1.40
C VAL A 22 25.78 -36.12 1.12
N THR A 23 25.01 -37.19 0.90
CA THR A 23 23.55 -37.08 0.78
C THR A 23 22.86 -36.70 2.09
N SER A 24 23.39 -37.08 3.26
CA SER A 24 22.82 -36.68 4.56
C SER A 24 23.06 -35.22 4.88
N LEU A 25 24.26 -34.70 4.60
CA LEU A 25 24.58 -33.27 4.78
C LEU A 25 23.77 -32.37 3.83
N LEU A 26 23.58 -32.80 2.57
CA LEU A 26 22.76 -32.06 1.61
C LEU A 26 21.27 -32.04 2.03
N LYS A 27 20.80 -33.13 2.64
CA LYS A 27 19.45 -33.22 3.19
C LYS A 27 19.27 -32.32 4.41
N GLU A 28 20.27 -32.25 5.28
CA GLU A 28 20.28 -31.41 6.48
C GLU A 28 20.33 -29.91 6.12
N LEU A 29 21.20 -29.50 5.19
CA LEU A 29 21.23 -28.13 4.63
C LEU A 29 19.91 -27.72 3.96
N ARG A 30 19.27 -28.62 3.23
CA ARG A 30 17.96 -28.38 2.62
C ARG A 30 16.87 -28.22 3.68
N ASP A 31 16.89 -29.06 4.71
CA ASP A 31 15.91 -29.02 5.79
C ASP A 31 16.10 -27.75 6.65
N GLU A 32 17.34 -27.36 6.97
CA GLU A 32 17.68 -26.09 7.64
C GLU A 32 17.33 -24.86 6.81
N GLY A 33 17.65 -24.86 5.51
CA GLY A 33 17.26 -23.79 4.58
C GLY A 33 15.74 -23.65 4.46
N THR A 34 15.01 -24.76 4.51
CA THR A 34 13.53 -24.75 4.53
C THR A 34 12.99 -24.18 5.84
N VAL A 35 13.65 -24.45 6.97
CA VAL A 35 13.29 -23.88 8.28
C VAL A 35 13.54 -22.38 8.33
N LEU A 36 14.71 -21.91 7.87
CA LEU A 36 15.04 -20.48 7.79
C LEU A 36 14.08 -19.74 6.87
N PHE A 37 13.79 -20.29 5.68
CA PHE A 37 12.84 -19.67 4.74
C PHE A 37 11.43 -19.55 5.33
N ARG A 38 10.96 -20.57 6.06
CA ARG A 38 9.67 -20.51 6.78
C ARG A 38 9.69 -19.50 7.93
N GLN A 39 10.82 -19.29 8.59
CA GLN A 39 10.96 -18.25 9.62
C GLN A 39 10.94 -16.85 9.01
N GLU A 40 11.66 -16.62 7.91
CA GLU A 40 11.69 -15.34 7.20
C GLU A 40 10.28 -14.93 6.75
N ILE A 41 9.50 -15.88 6.21
CA ILE A 41 8.10 -15.65 5.83
C ILE A 41 7.23 -15.31 7.06
N GLN A 42 7.42 -16.01 8.18
CA GLN A 42 6.67 -15.74 9.41
C GLN A 42 7.00 -14.35 9.96
N LEU A 43 8.28 -13.97 9.95
CA LEU A 43 8.75 -12.66 10.38
C LEU A 43 8.20 -11.55 9.47
N ALA A 44 8.31 -11.72 8.15
CA ALA A 44 7.78 -10.79 7.16
C ALA A 44 6.25 -10.63 7.31
N LYS A 45 5.53 -11.74 7.53
CA LYS A 45 4.09 -11.71 7.80
C LYS A 45 3.77 -10.95 9.09
N GLN A 46 4.54 -11.15 10.15
CA GLN A 46 4.36 -10.45 11.41
C GLN A 46 4.60 -8.95 11.25
N GLU A 47 5.72 -8.54 10.65
CA GLU A 47 6.06 -7.14 10.44
C GLU A 47 5.04 -6.45 9.52
N MET A 48 4.60 -7.12 8.45
CA MET A 48 3.57 -6.62 7.54
C MET A 48 2.22 -6.49 8.24
N SER A 49 1.82 -7.48 9.03
CA SER A 49 0.60 -7.43 9.85
C SER A 49 0.62 -6.24 10.82
N GLU A 50 1.75 -6.01 11.48
CA GLU A 50 1.92 -4.92 12.42
C GLU A 50 1.92 -3.54 11.74
N LYS A 51 2.56 -3.42 10.56
CA LYS A 51 2.50 -2.22 9.71
C LYS A 51 1.07 -1.94 9.25
N VAL A 52 0.35 -2.94 8.77
CA VAL A 52 -1.06 -2.82 8.35
C VAL A 52 -1.94 -2.43 9.53
N ALA A 53 -1.77 -3.04 10.70
CA ALA A 53 -2.54 -2.71 11.89
C ALA A 53 -2.29 -1.27 12.37
N ARG A 54 -1.03 -0.82 12.37
CA ARG A 54 -0.67 0.57 12.67
C ARG A 54 -1.29 1.54 11.67
N MET A 55 -1.14 1.26 10.38
CA MET A 55 -1.69 2.11 9.32
C MET A 55 -3.22 2.16 9.38
N GLY A 56 -3.88 1.03 9.65
CA GLY A 56 -5.33 0.95 9.87
C GLY A 56 -5.80 1.80 11.05
N ARG A 57 -5.05 1.82 12.15
CA ARG A 57 -5.36 2.69 13.30
C ARG A 57 -5.23 4.17 12.95
N THR A 58 -4.17 4.56 12.24
CA THR A 58 -3.96 5.94 11.78
C THR A 58 -5.06 6.39 10.82
N ILE A 59 -5.43 5.54 9.85
CA ILE A 59 -6.55 5.80 8.94
C ILE A 59 -7.85 5.91 9.73
N GLY A 60 -8.07 5.06 10.73
CA GLY A 60 -9.23 5.13 11.62
C GLY A 60 -9.36 6.49 12.31
N TYR A 61 -8.28 6.99 12.91
CA TYR A 61 -8.27 8.34 13.51
C TYR A 61 -8.48 9.44 12.48
N LEU A 62 -7.90 9.32 11.29
CA LEU A 62 -8.09 10.31 10.20
C LEU A 62 -9.56 10.38 9.76
N VAL A 63 -10.21 9.22 9.62
CA VAL A 63 -11.62 9.13 9.21
C VAL A 63 -12.51 9.75 10.29
N VAL A 64 -12.36 9.33 11.54
CA VAL A 64 -13.18 9.85 12.67
C VAL A 64 -12.92 11.34 12.88
N GLY A 65 -11.66 11.77 12.88
CA GLY A 65 -11.28 13.17 13.01
C GLY A 65 -11.80 14.01 11.85
N GLY A 66 -11.73 13.49 10.62
CA GLY A 66 -12.26 14.13 9.42
C GLY A 66 -13.79 14.30 9.48
N LEU A 67 -14.52 13.27 9.89
CA LEU A 67 -15.97 13.34 10.13
C LEU A 67 -16.33 14.37 11.20
N MET A 68 -15.58 14.40 12.31
CA MET A 68 -15.80 15.35 13.40
C MET A 68 -15.51 16.79 12.96
N ALA A 69 -14.40 17.01 12.25
CA ALA A 69 -14.06 18.31 11.68
C ALA A 69 -15.11 18.77 10.65
N TYR A 70 -15.56 17.87 9.78
CA TYR A 70 -16.63 18.14 8.83
C TYR A 70 -17.93 18.54 9.52
N ALA A 71 -18.37 17.79 10.55
CA ALA A 71 -19.53 18.15 11.35
C ALA A 71 -19.37 19.53 12.01
N GLY A 72 -18.18 19.85 12.53
CA GLY A 72 -17.86 21.17 13.05
C GLY A 72 -18.03 22.28 12.00
N VAL A 73 -17.51 22.08 10.79
CA VAL A 73 -17.69 23.01 9.67
C VAL A 73 -19.18 23.20 9.34
N VAL A 74 -19.98 22.13 9.30
CA VAL A 74 -21.43 22.23 9.06
C VAL A 74 -22.11 23.09 10.12
N VAL A 75 -21.79 22.88 11.41
CA VAL A 75 -22.35 23.69 12.51
C VAL A 75 -21.96 25.16 12.38
N VAL A 76 -20.70 25.46 12.03
CA VAL A 76 -20.26 26.84 11.79
C VAL A 76 -21.01 27.47 10.61
N LEU A 77 -21.21 26.75 9.51
CA LEU A 77 -21.97 27.25 8.36
C LEU A 77 -23.43 27.54 8.70
N VAL A 78 -24.07 26.68 9.51
CA VAL A 78 -25.42 26.93 10.03
C VAL A 78 -25.45 28.20 10.89
N ALA A 79 -24.47 28.38 11.78
CA ALA A 79 -24.37 29.57 12.61
C ALA A 79 -24.18 30.85 11.78
N ILE A 80 -23.31 30.82 10.76
CA ILE A 80 -23.12 31.93 9.81
C ILE A 80 -24.44 32.22 9.07
N SER A 81 -25.13 31.18 8.58
CA SER A 81 -26.43 31.35 7.91
C SER A 81 -27.47 31.97 8.82
N ALA A 82 -27.53 31.58 10.10
CA ALA A 82 -28.44 32.17 11.08
C ALA A 82 -28.10 33.64 11.38
N LEU A 83 -26.80 33.98 11.44
CA LEU A 83 -26.35 35.36 11.61
C LEU A 83 -26.72 36.23 10.40
N THR A 84 -26.49 35.73 9.19
CA THR A 84 -26.89 36.41 7.94
C THR A 84 -28.40 36.61 7.89
N TYR A 85 -29.18 35.58 8.26
CA TYR A 85 -30.63 35.69 8.38
C TYR A 85 -31.05 36.81 9.34
N ALA A 86 -30.47 36.84 10.55
CA ALA A 86 -30.79 37.88 11.54
C ALA A 86 -30.43 39.28 11.03
N GLY A 87 -29.31 39.41 10.31
CA GLY A 87 -28.91 40.66 9.67
C GLY A 87 -29.88 41.12 8.56
N PHE A 88 -30.45 40.18 7.80
CA PHE A 88 -31.47 40.54 6.81
C PHE A 88 -32.80 40.96 7.44
N VAL A 89 -33.22 40.28 8.50
CA VAL A 89 -34.45 40.66 9.20
C VAL A 89 -34.28 42.04 9.87
N SER A 90 -33.11 42.36 10.41
CA SER A 90 -32.87 43.67 11.06
C SER A 90 -32.92 44.86 10.11
N ILE A 91 -32.59 44.67 8.83
CA ILE A 91 -32.73 45.70 7.77
C ILE A 91 -34.13 45.75 7.15
N GLY A 92 -35.10 45.01 7.70
CA GLY A 92 -36.51 45.04 7.28
C GLY A 92 -36.90 44.00 6.23
N LEU A 93 -36.05 43.02 5.93
CA LEU A 93 -36.40 41.95 4.99
C LEU A 93 -37.42 40.98 5.62
N SER A 94 -38.38 40.50 4.83
CA SER A 94 -39.37 39.54 5.32
C SER A 94 -38.71 38.22 5.75
N HIS A 95 -39.27 37.59 6.79
CA HIS A 95 -38.74 36.32 7.32
C HIS A 95 -38.75 35.21 6.27
N MET A 96 -39.77 35.21 5.41
CA MET A 96 -39.89 34.24 4.31
C MET A 96 -38.75 34.40 3.31
N VAL A 97 -38.40 35.63 2.92
CA VAL A 97 -37.29 35.87 1.99
C VAL A 97 -35.95 35.59 2.65
N ALA A 98 -35.73 36.10 3.87
CA ALA A 98 -34.48 35.88 4.59
C ALA A 98 -34.20 34.38 4.83
N GLY A 99 -35.23 33.58 5.11
CA GLY A 99 -35.12 32.17 5.45
C GLY A 99 -34.51 31.28 4.37
N TRP A 100 -34.78 31.56 3.09
CA TRP A 100 -34.14 30.84 1.97
C TRP A 100 -32.93 31.59 1.41
N LEU A 101 -32.93 32.93 1.43
CA LEU A 101 -31.87 33.73 0.82
C LEU A 101 -30.55 33.64 1.59
N ALA A 102 -30.59 33.66 2.93
CA ALA A 102 -29.40 33.56 3.77
C ALA A 102 -28.61 32.26 3.55
N PRO A 103 -29.21 31.05 3.70
CA PRO A 103 -28.48 29.81 3.46
C PRO A 103 -28.06 29.65 1.99
N LEU A 104 -28.82 30.20 1.04
CA LEU A 104 -28.47 30.16 -0.38
C LEU A 104 -27.22 30.99 -0.69
N ILE A 105 -27.07 32.17 -0.08
CA ILE A 105 -25.86 32.99 -0.22
C ILE A 105 -24.65 32.29 0.41
N VAL A 106 -24.78 31.82 1.66
CA VAL A 106 -23.68 31.13 2.35
C VAL A 106 -23.28 29.85 1.61
N GLY A 107 -24.26 29.03 1.23
CA GLY A 107 -24.04 27.81 0.44
C GLY A 107 -23.43 28.10 -0.93
N GLY A 108 -23.86 29.16 -1.61
CA GLY A 108 -23.30 29.60 -2.89
C GLY A 108 -21.82 29.98 -2.78
N ILE A 109 -21.44 30.72 -1.74
CA ILE A 109 -20.04 31.09 -1.48
C ILE A 109 -19.19 29.83 -1.25
N ILE A 110 -19.64 28.91 -0.41
CA ILE A 110 -18.92 27.65 -0.14
C ILE A 110 -18.82 26.78 -1.40
N ALA A 111 -19.88 26.71 -2.20
CA ALA A 111 -19.87 25.98 -3.47
C ALA A 111 -18.86 26.55 -4.47
N LEU A 112 -18.74 27.88 -4.57
CA LEU A 112 -17.74 28.53 -5.42
C LEU A 112 -16.31 28.24 -4.97
N ILE A 113 -16.05 28.27 -3.66
CA ILE A 113 -14.75 27.92 -3.08
C ILE A 113 -14.42 26.46 -3.39
N GLY A 114 -15.35 25.54 -3.11
CA GLY A 114 -15.19 24.11 -3.37
C GLY A 114 -14.94 23.81 -4.85
N PHE A 115 -15.73 24.42 -5.74
CA PHE A 115 -15.56 24.29 -7.18
C PHE A 115 -14.18 24.77 -7.64
N SER A 116 -13.71 25.91 -7.12
CA SER A 116 -12.39 26.46 -7.45
C SER A 116 -11.26 25.53 -6.99
N MET A 117 -11.38 24.93 -5.80
CA MET A 117 -10.42 23.94 -5.31
C MET A 117 -10.41 22.67 -6.16
N VAL A 118 -11.58 22.14 -6.54
CA VAL A 118 -11.68 20.97 -7.42
C VAL A 118 -11.05 21.26 -8.78
N ARG A 119 -11.36 22.42 -9.37
CA ARG A 119 -10.74 22.87 -10.63
C ARG A 119 -9.23 22.95 -10.54
N LYS A 120 -8.71 23.52 -9.43
CA LYS A 120 -7.26 23.59 -9.19
C LYS A 120 -6.64 22.19 -9.07
N ALA A 121 -7.26 21.29 -8.30
CA ALA A 121 -6.79 19.92 -8.16
C ALA A 121 -6.78 19.18 -9.51
N GLN A 122 -7.83 19.32 -10.31
CA GLN A 122 -7.89 18.73 -11.65
C GLN A 122 -6.78 19.27 -12.57
N HIS A 123 -6.50 20.57 -12.50
CA HIS A 123 -5.43 21.19 -13.29
C HIS A 123 -4.06 20.67 -12.86
N THR A 124 -3.78 20.66 -11.55
CA THR A 124 -2.51 20.14 -11.02
C THR A 124 -2.32 18.67 -11.37
N LEU A 125 -3.36 17.83 -11.25
CA LEU A 125 -3.27 16.42 -11.64
C LEU A 125 -3.10 16.21 -13.16
N ALA A 126 -3.64 17.12 -13.98
CA ALA A 126 -3.43 17.08 -15.43
C ALA A 126 -2.02 17.53 -15.84
N GLU A 127 -1.43 18.48 -15.12
CA GLU A 127 -0.04 18.94 -15.30
C GLU A 127 0.98 17.95 -14.74
N GLU A 128 0.68 17.33 -13.59
CA GLU A 128 1.50 16.30 -12.94
C GLU A 128 1.30 14.90 -13.52
N ALA A 129 0.54 14.76 -14.61
CA ALA A 129 0.58 13.60 -15.50
C ALA A 129 1.92 13.54 -16.28
N VAL A 130 3.03 13.73 -15.57
CA VAL A 130 4.36 13.33 -15.97
C VAL A 130 4.38 11.80 -15.89
N VAL A 131 3.85 11.15 -16.91
CA VAL A 131 4.26 9.78 -17.22
C VAL A 131 5.78 9.86 -17.34
N PRO A 132 6.58 9.24 -16.45
CA PRO A 132 8.03 9.41 -16.51
C PRO A 132 8.49 8.76 -17.82
N GLU A 133 8.78 9.58 -18.83
CA GLU A 133 9.08 9.09 -20.18
C GLU A 133 10.23 8.07 -20.15
N ARG A 134 11.19 8.31 -19.24
CA ARG A 134 12.31 7.41 -18.97
C ARG A 134 11.86 6.05 -18.44
N THR A 135 11.00 6.01 -17.42
CA THR A 135 10.49 4.74 -16.86
C THR A 135 9.64 3.97 -17.87
N VAL A 136 8.84 4.66 -18.67
CA VAL A 136 8.04 4.00 -19.73
C VAL A 136 8.93 3.49 -20.85
N GLN A 137 10.00 4.21 -21.21
CA GLN A 137 10.96 3.75 -22.21
C GLN A 137 11.74 2.52 -21.73
N SER A 138 12.23 2.51 -20.49
CA SER A 138 12.92 1.34 -19.91
C SER A 138 12.04 0.09 -19.92
N LEU A 139 10.76 0.21 -19.53
CA LEU A 139 9.83 -0.92 -19.55
C LEU A 139 9.52 -1.43 -20.97
N ARG A 140 9.57 -0.56 -21.99
CA ARG A 140 9.42 -0.96 -23.40
C ARG A 140 10.65 -1.69 -23.92
N GLU A 141 11.85 -1.25 -23.53
CA GLU A 141 13.11 -1.91 -23.86
C GLU A 141 13.20 -3.29 -23.21
N ASP A 142 12.84 -3.40 -21.93
CA ASP A 142 12.80 -4.67 -21.20
C ASP A 142 11.81 -5.67 -21.82
N LYS A 143 10.65 -5.19 -22.27
CA LYS A 143 9.66 -6.03 -22.99
C LYS A 143 10.22 -6.53 -24.33
N LYS A 144 10.94 -5.69 -25.08
CA LYS A 144 11.57 -6.11 -26.34
C LYS A 144 12.64 -7.16 -26.08
N TRP A 145 13.51 -6.94 -25.10
CA TRP A 145 14.53 -7.91 -24.69
C TRP A 145 13.94 -9.26 -24.28
N ALA A 146 12.84 -9.25 -23.52
CA ALA A 146 12.14 -10.47 -23.12
C ALA A 146 11.51 -11.22 -24.30
N GLN A 147 10.94 -10.50 -25.28
CA GLN A 147 10.36 -11.10 -26.48
C GLN A 147 11.42 -11.70 -27.42
N GLU A 148 12.56 -11.01 -27.55
CA GLU A 148 13.70 -11.48 -28.35
C GLU A 148 14.29 -12.76 -27.77
N LYS A 149 14.33 -12.90 -26.43
CA LYS A 149 14.83 -14.11 -25.74
C LYS A 149 13.89 -15.32 -25.77
N VAL A 150 12.60 -15.12 -26.02
CA VAL A 150 11.60 -16.21 -26.11
C VAL A 150 11.42 -16.66 -27.56
N THR A 151 11.79 -15.81 -28.53
CA THR A 151 11.67 -16.10 -29.97
C THR A 151 12.99 -16.59 -30.58
N SER A 152 14.13 -16.37 -29.91
CA SER A 152 15.45 -16.97 -30.23
C SER A 152 15.64 -18.31 -29.53
#